data_AF-A0A9P8N5J3-F1
#
_entry.id   AF-A0A9P8N5J3-F1
#
_cell.length_a   1.000
_cell.length_b   1.000
_cell.length_c   1.000
_cell.angle_alpha   90.00
_cell.angle_beta   90.00
_cell.angle_gamma   90.00
#
_symmetry.space_group_name_H-M   'P 1'
#
loop_
_entity.id
_entity.type
_entity.pdbx_description
1 polymer ?
#
loop_
_entity_poly.entity_id
_entity_poly.type
_entity_poly.pdbx_seq_one_letter_code
_entity_poly.pdbx_strand_id
1 'polypeptide(L)'
;MGFPAVPAENTFLNLGLNGKPAFFGCDAANLSSPSPLVVYLPNSPYVLASNISTLTSLTFTTGERDALAQNGWALATQLNSTLDGDWPVCVGCALLARSFGRTETPLPGKCQQCFDRYCWDGTVHDTNPPSYTPVKLVKYRYTMQNEGTPDRGVTNAYYRPFLVLTTPELLGTLIEV
;
A
#
# COMPACT_ATOMS: atom_id res chain seq x y z
N MET A 1 -23.39 3.67 15.16
CA MET A 1 -22.13 2.89 15.08
C MET A 1 -21.02 3.84 14.71
N GLY A 2 -19.87 3.78 15.39
CA GLY A 2 -18.75 4.69 15.17
C GLY A 2 -17.78 4.20 14.11
N PHE A 3 -16.95 5.11 13.62
CA PHE A 3 -15.78 4.81 12.79
C PHE A 3 -14.57 5.48 13.47
N PRO A 4 -13.38 4.84 13.48
CA PRO A 4 -12.20 5.46 14.08
C PRO A 4 -11.82 6.73 13.31
N ALA A 5 -11.19 7.67 14.01
CA ALA A 5 -10.61 8.83 13.34
C ALA A 5 -9.54 8.38 12.33
N VAL A 6 -9.54 9.02 11.16
CA VAL A 6 -8.55 8.84 10.10
C VAL A 6 -8.02 10.23 9.75
N PRO A 7 -6.70 10.40 9.55
CA PRO A 7 -6.12 11.70 9.27
C PRO A 7 -6.55 12.26 7.92
N ALA A 8 -6.46 13.57 7.77
CA ALA A 8 -6.62 14.25 6.48
C ALA A 8 -5.50 13.86 5.50
N GLU A 9 -5.71 14.09 4.21
CA GLU A 9 -4.81 13.69 3.13
C GLU A 9 -3.35 14.13 3.34
N ASN A 10 -3.13 15.41 3.66
CA ASN A 10 -1.78 15.94 3.90
C ASN A 10 -1.08 15.18 5.02
N THR A 11 -1.77 15.00 6.15
CA THR A 11 -1.25 14.22 7.28
C THR A 11 -0.99 12.77 6.88
N PHE A 12 -1.90 12.15 6.13
CA PHE A 12 -1.77 10.77 5.67
C PHE A 12 -0.52 10.55 4.82
N LEU A 13 -0.24 11.47 3.90
CA LEU A 13 0.94 11.45 3.04
C LEU A 13 2.22 11.80 3.81
N ASN A 14 2.19 12.84 4.65
CA ASN A 14 3.37 13.30 5.42
C ASN A 14 3.84 12.26 6.45
N LEU A 15 2.91 11.53 7.06
CA LEU A 15 3.22 10.43 7.98
C LEU A 15 3.57 9.12 7.27
N GLY A 16 3.48 9.09 5.93
CA GLY A 16 3.79 7.92 5.10
C GLY A 16 2.83 6.75 5.32
N LEU A 17 1.57 7.02 5.72
CA LEU A 17 0.55 5.99 5.97
C LEU A 17 0.06 5.33 4.66
N ASN A 18 0.41 5.92 3.52
CA ASN A 18 0.18 5.39 2.18
C ASN A 18 1.27 4.42 1.68
N GLY A 19 2.41 4.32 2.38
CA GLY A 19 3.55 3.48 1.99
C GLY A 19 3.67 2.16 2.76
N LYS A 20 3.00 2.05 3.92
CA LYS A 20 3.11 0.92 4.85
C LYS A 20 1.75 0.62 5.50
N PRO A 21 1.56 -0.59 6.09
CA PRO A 21 0.37 -0.85 6.87
C PRO A 21 0.19 0.17 8.00
N ALA A 22 -1.06 0.56 8.27
CA ALA A 22 -1.41 1.48 9.34
C ALA A 22 -2.69 1.02 10.04
N PHE A 23 -2.75 1.16 11.37
CA PHE A 23 -3.91 0.78 12.18
C PHE A 23 -4.61 2.05 12.70
N PHE A 24 -5.93 2.05 12.64
CA PHE A 24 -6.76 3.16 13.12
C PHE A 24 -7.71 2.70 14.23
N GLY A 25 -7.80 3.51 15.29
CA GLY A 25 -8.64 3.23 16.45
C GLY A 25 -8.09 2.14 17.38
N CYS A 26 -6.77 2.08 17.59
CA CYS A 26 -6.20 1.04 18.46
C CYS A 26 -6.57 1.26 19.94
N ASP A 27 -6.55 2.51 20.40
CA ASP A 27 -7.01 2.86 21.75
C ASP A 27 -8.55 2.90 21.78
N ALA A 28 -9.16 1.99 22.55
CA ALA A 28 -10.60 1.92 22.71
C ALA A 28 -11.15 2.98 23.68
N ALA A 29 -10.33 3.46 24.63
CA ALA A 29 -10.74 4.44 25.64
C ALA A 29 -10.85 5.86 25.08
N ASN A 30 -10.08 6.16 24.04
CA ASN A 30 -10.07 7.45 23.36
C ASN A 30 -11.03 7.53 22.16
N LEU A 31 -11.96 6.57 22.05
CA LEU A 31 -12.98 6.59 20.99
C LEU A 31 -14.23 7.31 21.48
N SER A 32 -14.66 8.33 20.73
CA SER A 32 -15.91 9.06 20.99
C SER A 32 -17.17 8.19 20.88
N SER A 33 -17.07 7.07 20.19
CA SER A 33 -18.12 6.06 20.09
C SER A 33 -17.52 4.68 19.84
N PRO A 34 -18.22 3.59 20.22
CA PRO A 34 -17.75 2.23 19.92
C PRO A 34 -17.45 2.08 18.42
N SER A 35 -16.17 1.92 18.10
CA SER A 35 -15.66 1.89 16.72
C SER A 35 -14.74 0.67 16.51
N PRO A 36 -14.70 0.10 15.30
CA PRO A 36 -13.78 -0.99 14.99
C PRO A 36 -12.33 -0.51 14.99
N LEU A 37 -11.39 -1.45 15.17
CA LEU A 37 -9.98 -1.23 14.83
C LEU A 37 -9.84 -1.56 13.35
N VAL A 38 -9.36 -0.61 12.56
CA VAL A 38 -9.19 -0.77 11.11
C VAL A 38 -7.72 -1.01 10.79
N VAL A 39 -7.42 -2.12 10.12
CA VAL A 39 -6.10 -2.41 9.55
C VAL A 39 -6.12 -1.99 8.09
N TYR A 40 -5.39 -0.92 7.77
CA TYR A 40 -5.25 -0.41 6.41
C TYR A 40 -3.98 -0.96 5.75
N LEU A 41 -4.15 -1.53 4.56
CA LEU A 41 -3.07 -2.03 3.72
C LEU A 41 -3.05 -1.21 2.43
N PRO A 42 -2.08 -0.29 2.24
CA PRO A 42 -2.03 0.49 1.01
C PRO A 42 -1.62 -0.40 -0.17
N ASN A 43 -2.12 -0.08 -1.36
CA ASN A 43 -1.64 -0.68 -2.62
C ASN A 43 -0.25 -0.12 -3.00
N SER A 44 0.73 -0.38 -2.15
CA SER A 44 2.12 0.00 -2.35
C SER A 44 2.85 -1.01 -3.25
N PRO A 45 3.89 -0.59 -3.97
CA PRO A 45 4.60 -1.47 -4.89
C PRO A 45 5.64 -2.32 -4.14
N TYR A 46 5.27 -3.54 -3.75
CA TYR A 46 6.20 -4.49 -3.16
C TYR A 46 7.04 -5.13 -4.26
N VAL A 47 6.36 -5.72 -5.26
CA VAL A 47 6.97 -6.40 -6.40
C VAL A 47 6.62 -5.74 -7.73
N LEU A 48 5.42 -5.16 -7.83
CA LEU A 48 4.88 -4.53 -9.03
C LEU A 48 4.33 -3.14 -8.68
N ALA A 49 4.51 -2.18 -9.59
CA ALA A 49 3.82 -0.90 -9.51
C ALA A 49 2.39 -1.06 -10.05
N SER A 50 1.42 -1.25 -9.15
CA SER A 50 0.01 -1.46 -9.48
C SER A 50 -0.76 -0.17 -9.80
N ASN A 51 -0.12 0.83 -10.42
CA ASN A 51 -0.76 2.07 -10.87
C ASN A 51 -1.54 1.84 -12.18
N ILE A 52 -2.53 0.96 -12.09
CA ILE A 52 -3.33 0.51 -13.21
C ILE A 52 -4.63 1.28 -13.20
N SER A 53 -4.96 1.90 -14.34
CA SER A 53 -6.20 2.64 -14.51
C SER A 53 -7.36 1.67 -14.71
N THR A 54 -8.33 1.71 -13.79
CA THR A 54 -9.59 0.95 -13.93
C THR A 54 -10.44 1.44 -15.10
N LEU A 55 -10.16 2.62 -15.65
CA LEU A 55 -10.87 3.19 -16.80
C LEU A 55 -10.42 2.59 -18.13
N THR A 56 -9.19 2.07 -18.21
CA THR A 56 -8.57 1.61 -19.46
C THR A 56 -8.11 0.17 -19.43
N SER A 57 -7.90 -0.41 -18.25
CA SER A 57 -7.35 -1.76 -18.07
C SER A 57 -8.43 -2.71 -17.55
N LEU A 58 -9.39 -3.05 -18.42
CA LEU A 58 -10.43 -4.04 -18.15
C LEU A 58 -10.00 -5.47 -18.51
N THR A 59 -8.90 -5.62 -19.23
CA THR A 59 -8.29 -6.89 -19.60
C THR A 59 -6.84 -6.93 -19.15
N PHE A 60 -6.41 -8.08 -18.66
CA PHE A 60 -5.05 -8.32 -18.18
C PHE A 60 -4.49 -9.55 -18.88
N THR A 61 -3.21 -9.50 -19.23
CA THR A 61 -2.48 -10.73 -19.55
C THR A 61 -2.35 -11.61 -18.31
N THR A 62 -2.12 -12.91 -18.49
CA THR A 62 -1.90 -13.84 -17.36
C THR A 62 -0.74 -13.39 -16.48
N GLY A 63 0.37 -12.94 -17.09
CA GLY A 63 1.54 -12.44 -16.36
C GLY A 63 1.25 -11.19 -15.53
N GLU A 64 0.51 -10.22 -16.06
CA GLU A 64 0.13 -9.01 -15.31
C GLU A 64 -0.81 -9.34 -14.14
N ARG A 65 -1.81 -10.19 -14.37
CA ARG A 65 -2.72 -10.67 -13.33
C ARG A 65 -1.96 -11.36 -12.20
N ASP A 66 -1.04 -12.25 -12.56
CA ASP A 66 -0.27 -13.03 -11.58
C ASP A 66 0.70 -12.12 -10.81
N ALA A 67 1.30 -11.12 -11.46
CA ALA A 67 2.15 -10.14 -10.80
C ALA A 67 1.35 -9.22 -9.84
N LEU A 68 0.12 -8.84 -10.19
CA LEU A 68 -0.78 -8.10 -9.30
C LEU A 68 -1.16 -8.93 -8.07
N ALA A 69 -1.52 -10.20 -8.27
CA ALA A 69 -1.84 -11.11 -7.18
C ALA A 69 -0.63 -11.32 -6.25
N GLN A 70 0.57 -11.49 -6.83
CA GLN A 70 1.82 -11.58 -6.06
C GLN A 70 2.10 -10.30 -5.26
N ASN A 71 1.80 -9.11 -5.79
CA ASN A 71 1.92 -7.86 -5.04
C ASN A 71 0.94 -7.80 -3.87
N GLY A 72 -0.31 -8.22 -4.07
CA GLY A 72 -1.30 -8.32 -3.01
C GLY A 72 -0.89 -9.31 -1.91
N TRP A 73 -0.36 -10.47 -2.29
CA TRP A 73 0.20 -11.44 -1.34
C TRP A 73 1.39 -10.85 -0.56
N ALA A 74 2.32 -10.19 -1.25
CA ALA A 74 3.49 -9.56 -0.62
C ALA A 74 3.09 -8.48 0.38
N LEU A 75 2.08 -7.66 0.05
CA LEU A 75 1.50 -6.65 0.93
C LEU A 75 0.89 -7.29 2.18
N ALA A 76 0.02 -8.29 2.00
CA ALA A 76 -0.73 -8.92 3.09
C ALA A 76 0.16 -9.73 4.03
N THR A 77 1.24 -10.33 3.51
CA THR A 77 2.15 -11.17 4.28
C THR A 77 3.43 -10.46 4.70
N GLN A 78 3.62 -9.19 4.33
CA GLN A 78 4.89 -8.47 4.51
C GLN A 78 6.09 -9.24 3.93
N LEU A 79 5.94 -9.74 2.69
CA LEU A 79 6.89 -10.64 2.02
C LEU A 79 7.20 -11.87 2.89
N ASN A 80 6.18 -12.62 3.28
CA ASN A 80 6.33 -13.75 4.20
C ASN A 80 7.10 -13.38 5.49
N SER A 81 6.71 -12.26 6.10
CA SER A 81 7.33 -11.68 7.30
C SER A 81 8.81 -11.30 7.16
N THR A 82 9.31 -11.17 5.93
CA THR A 82 10.70 -10.75 5.67
C THR A 82 10.90 -9.26 5.94
N LEU A 83 9.89 -8.43 5.68
CA LEU A 83 9.95 -6.99 5.98
C LEU A 83 9.75 -6.72 7.47
N ASP A 84 8.84 -7.47 8.09
CA ASP A 84 8.61 -7.41 9.52
C ASP A 84 8.24 -8.80 10.04
N GLY A 85 9.14 -9.37 10.86
CA GLY A 85 8.97 -10.70 11.45
C GLY A 85 7.83 -10.77 12.46
N ASP A 86 7.45 -9.65 13.08
CA ASP A 86 6.35 -9.58 14.05
C ASP A 86 5.00 -9.31 13.37
N TRP A 87 4.94 -9.10 12.05
CA TRP A 87 3.69 -8.75 11.34
C TRP A 87 2.51 -9.69 11.62
N PRO A 88 2.65 -11.04 11.56
CA PRO A 88 1.55 -11.95 11.89
C PRO A 88 1.05 -11.80 13.33
N VAL A 89 1.97 -11.54 14.26
CA VAL A 89 1.63 -11.27 15.67
C VAL A 89 0.84 -9.97 15.77
N CYS A 90 1.28 -8.91 15.09
CA CYS A 90 0.61 -7.61 15.11
C CYS A 90 -0.80 -7.65 14.52
N VAL A 91 -1.02 -8.41 13.44
CA VAL A 91 -2.36 -8.67 12.90
C VAL A 91 -3.20 -9.46 13.91
N GLY A 92 -2.63 -10.47 14.58
CA GLY A 92 -3.31 -11.20 15.65
C GLY A 92 -3.73 -10.30 16.83
N CYS A 93 -2.85 -9.39 17.24
CA CYS A 93 -3.14 -8.40 18.27
C CYS A 93 -4.27 -7.44 17.86
N ALA A 94 -4.29 -7.00 16.59
CA ALA A 94 -5.37 -6.17 16.06
C ALA A 94 -6.73 -6.90 16.09
N LEU A 95 -6.76 -8.20 15.75
CA LEU A 95 -7.96 -9.03 15.82
C LEU A 95 -8.49 -9.18 17.26
N LEU A 96 -7.60 -9.30 18.24
CA LEU A 96 -7.96 -9.49 19.65
C LEU A 96 -8.18 -8.18 20.41
N ALA A 97 -7.81 -7.03 19.86
CA ALA A 97 -7.81 -5.73 20.54
C ALA A 97 -9.13 -5.43 21.28
N ARG A 98 -10.27 -5.65 20.60
CA ARG A 98 -11.59 -5.38 21.18
C ARG A 98 -12.02 -6.41 22.22
N SER A 99 -11.51 -7.64 22.12
CA SER A 99 -11.76 -8.65 23.15
C SER A 99 -11.04 -8.30 24.44
N PHE A 100 -9.77 -7.85 24.38
CA PHE A 100 -9.02 -7.40 25.55
C PHE A 100 -9.75 -6.27 26.29
N GLY A 101 -10.25 -5.28 25.55
CA GLY A 101 -11.04 -4.18 26.15
C GLY A 101 -12.34 -4.65 26.79
N ARG A 102 -13.07 -5.60 26.17
CA ARG A 102 -14.33 -6.11 26.70
C ARG A 102 -14.16 -7.00 27.95
N THR A 103 -13.04 -7.71 28.06
CA THR A 103 -12.74 -8.60 29.18
C THR A 103 -11.82 -7.96 30.22
N GLU A 104 -11.60 -6.64 30.15
CA GLU A 104 -10.69 -5.89 31.03
C GLU A 104 -9.30 -6.54 31.16
N THR A 105 -8.87 -7.23 30.11
CA THR A 105 -7.62 -7.98 30.09
C THR A 105 -6.51 -7.05 29.63
N PRO A 106 -5.40 -6.93 30.39
CA PRO A 106 -4.30 -6.06 30.01
C PRO A 106 -3.71 -6.50 28.68
N LEU A 107 -3.36 -5.53 27.84
CA LEU A 107 -2.78 -5.79 26.53
C LEU A 107 -1.39 -6.44 26.71
N PRO A 108 -1.10 -7.59 26.08
CA PRO A 108 0.22 -8.20 26.17
C PRO A 108 1.32 -7.28 25.64
N GLY A 109 2.51 -7.30 26.24
CA GLY A 109 3.60 -6.39 25.85
C GLY A 109 3.98 -6.46 24.37
N LYS A 110 3.87 -7.64 23.74
CA LYS A 110 4.06 -7.79 22.29
C LYS A 110 3.01 -7.05 21.46
N CYS A 111 1.75 -7.05 21.89
CA CYS A 111 0.69 -6.29 21.23
C CYS A 111 0.88 -4.78 21.42
N GLN A 112 1.40 -4.35 22.56
CA GLN A 112 1.73 -2.94 22.78
C GLN A 112 2.80 -2.47 21.79
N GLN A 113 3.89 -3.23 21.63
CA GLN A 113 4.93 -2.94 20.62
C GLN A 113 4.37 -2.86 19.19
N CYS A 114 3.41 -3.73 18.85
CA CYS A 114 2.74 -3.68 17.55
C CYS A 114 1.92 -2.41 17.36
N PHE A 115 1.18 -1.96 18.39
CA PHE A 115 0.40 -0.73 18.31
C PHE A 115 1.28 0.51 18.32
N ASP A 116 2.42 0.51 19.03
CA ASP A 116 3.40 1.59 18.95
C ASP A 116 3.99 1.73 17.52
N ARG A 117 4.09 0.62 16.78
CA ARG A 117 4.64 0.60 15.42
C ARG A 117 3.63 0.97 14.34
N TYR A 118 2.41 0.44 14.43
CA TYR A 118 1.42 0.51 13.35
C TYR A 118 0.27 1.46 13.64
N CYS A 119 0.00 1.77 14.89
CA CYS A 119 -1.13 2.65 15.20
C CYS A 119 -0.79 4.09 14.86
N TRP A 120 -1.74 4.76 14.22
CA TRP A 120 -1.72 6.21 14.16
C TRP A 120 -2.15 6.78 15.53
N ASP A 121 -1.33 7.67 16.07
CA ASP A 121 -1.44 8.26 17.41
C ASP A 121 -2.29 9.54 17.46
N GLY A 122 -2.88 9.95 16.34
CA GLY A 122 -3.63 11.20 16.24
C GLY A 122 -2.80 12.42 15.85
N THR A 123 -1.51 12.26 15.58
CA THR A 123 -0.65 13.35 15.09
C THR A 123 -1.18 13.93 13.77
N VAL A 124 -1.20 15.26 13.68
CA VAL A 124 -1.66 16.01 12.52
C VAL A 124 -0.48 16.77 11.93
N HIS A 125 -0.28 16.63 10.62
CA HIS A 125 0.76 17.28 9.85
C HIS A 125 0.19 17.77 8.51
N ASP A 126 -0.42 18.96 8.53
CA ASP A 126 -1.24 19.46 7.42
C ASP A 126 -0.48 20.30 6.38
N THR A 127 0.85 20.35 6.44
CA THR A 127 1.64 21.02 5.40
C THR A 127 1.46 20.33 4.05
N ASN A 128 1.54 21.08 2.95
CA ASN A 128 1.50 20.49 1.61
C ASN A 128 2.60 19.42 1.46
N PRO A 129 2.22 18.15 1.23
CA PRO A 129 3.19 17.08 1.09
C PRO A 129 3.97 17.22 -0.24
N PRO A 130 5.23 16.76 -0.29
CA PRO A 130 5.95 16.64 -1.56
C PRO A 130 5.25 15.63 -2.48
N SER A 131 5.53 15.69 -3.78
CA SER A 131 4.97 14.74 -4.75
C SER A 131 5.29 13.29 -4.36
N TYR A 132 4.24 12.48 -4.17
CA TYR A 132 4.39 11.08 -3.82
C TYR A 132 4.82 10.26 -5.04
N THR A 133 6.01 9.67 -4.97
CA THR A 133 6.49 8.69 -5.95
C THR A 133 6.84 7.40 -5.20
N PRO A 134 6.05 6.33 -5.35
CA PRO A 134 6.28 5.11 -4.59
C PRO A 134 7.52 4.36 -5.12
N VAL A 135 8.37 3.91 -4.20
CA VAL A 135 9.59 3.14 -4.52
C VAL A 135 9.31 1.66 -4.27
N LYS A 136 9.76 0.79 -5.18
CA LYS A 136 9.61 -0.66 -5.02
C LYS A 136 10.37 -1.16 -3.79
N LEU A 137 9.70 -1.88 -2.89
CA LEU A 137 10.31 -2.41 -1.67
C LEU A 137 11.27 -3.58 -1.94
N VAL A 138 11.00 -4.37 -2.97
CA VAL A 138 11.94 -5.42 -3.42
C VAL A 138 12.83 -4.87 -4.53
N LYS A 139 14.12 -4.68 -4.24
CA LYS A 139 15.17 -4.69 -5.27
C LYS A 139 15.35 -6.14 -5.70
N TYR A 140 14.72 -6.59 -6.77
CA TYR A 140 15.05 -7.91 -7.29
C TYR A 140 16.52 -7.93 -7.76
N ARG A 141 17.35 -8.75 -7.09
CA ARG A 141 18.49 -9.41 -7.74
C ARG A 141 17.92 -10.63 -8.47
N TYR A 142 17.47 -10.48 -9.71
CA TYR A 142 17.30 -11.65 -10.57
C TYR A 142 18.68 -12.06 -11.08
N THR A 143 19.26 -13.11 -10.51
CA THR A 143 20.21 -13.94 -11.27
C THR A 143 19.40 -14.75 -12.26
N MET A 144 19.52 -14.40 -13.54
CA MET A 144 18.97 -15.17 -14.65
C MET A 144 19.56 -16.59 -14.59
N GLN A 145 18.77 -17.57 -14.14
CA GLN A 145 19.03 -18.97 -14.43
C GLN A 145 18.22 -19.32 -15.69
N ASN A 146 18.96 -19.65 -16.75
CA ASN A 146 18.46 -19.98 -18.07
C ASN A 146 17.49 -21.18 -18.03
N GLU A 147 16.37 -21.07 -18.76
CA GLU A 147 15.97 -22.02 -19.81
C GLU A 147 14.69 -21.54 -20.53
N GLY A 148 14.79 -21.27 -21.84
CA GLY A 148 13.66 -21.39 -22.78
C GLY A 148 13.03 -20.12 -23.38
N THR A 149 13.49 -19.76 -24.58
CA THR A 149 12.90 -18.86 -25.62
C THR A 149 12.86 -17.32 -25.40
N PRO A 150 13.37 -16.50 -26.36
CA PRO A 150 13.47 -15.05 -26.21
C PRO A 150 12.23 -14.35 -26.80
N ASP A 151 11.28 -13.95 -25.96
CA ASP A 151 10.25 -13.01 -26.38
C ASP A 151 10.80 -11.58 -26.33
N ARG A 152 10.68 -10.92 -27.48
CA ARG A 152 11.36 -9.68 -27.85
C ARG A 152 11.00 -8.53 -26.91
N GLY A 153 12.03 -7.91 -26.33
CA GLY A 153 12.10 -6.44 -26.26
C GLY A 153 11.59 -5.76 -24.99
N VAL A 154 12.08 -6.13 -23.80
CA VAL A 154 12.10 -5.17 -22.67
C VAL A 154 13.27 -4.22 -22.89
N THR A 155 13.09 -3.24 -23.78
CA THR A 155 14.00 -2.09 -23.88
C THR A 155 13.54 -1.02 -22.90
N ASN A 156 14.49 -0.37 -22.25
CA ASN A 156 14.32 0.75 -21.33
C ASN A 156 13.23 1.73 -21.81
N ALA A 157 12.05 1.67 -21.21
CA ALA A 157 11.03 2.69 -21.41
C ALA A 157 11.41 3.92 -20.58
N TYR A 158 12.14 4.79 -21.25
CA TYR A 158 12.45 6.17 -20.90
C TYR A 158 11.20 6.88 -20.33
N TYR A 159 11.29 7.32 -19.07
CA TYR A 159 10.31 8.22 -18.45
C TYR A 159 10.15 9.47 -19.32
N ARG A 160 8.99 9.66 -19.96
CA ARG A 160 8.58 10.95 -20.51
C ARG A 160 7.35 11.46 -19.75
N PRO A 161 7.40 12.65 -19.13
CA PRO A 161 6.20 13.30 -18.65
C PRO A 161 5.44 13.78 -19.88
N PHE A 162 4.28 13.18 -20.16
CA PHE A 162 3.37 13.67 -21.18
C PHE A 162 2.56 14.82 -20.59
N LEU A 163 3.03 16.04 -20.83
CA LEU A 163 2.32 17.28 -20.56
C LEU A 163 1.34 17.50 -21.72
N VAL A 164 0.06 17.17 -21.54
CA VAL A 164 -0.99 17.49 -22.52
C VAL A 164 -1.51 18.89 -22.23
N LEU A 165 -0.96 19.87 -22.95
CA LEU A 165 -1.68 21.11 -23.18
C LEU A 165 -2.71 20.85 -24.27
N THR A 166 -3.98 20.88 -23.90
CA THR A 166 -5.09 20.82 -24.85
C THR A 166 -5.20 22.17 -25.55
N THR A 167 -4.92 22.23 -26.84
CA THR A 167 -5.63 23.14 -27.74
C THR A 167 -5.92 22.42 -29.06
N PRO A 168 -7.18 22.46 -29.55
CA PRO A 168 -7.59 21.78 -30.77
C PRO A 168 -7.25 22.69 -31.96
N GLU A 169 -6.51 22.18 -32.94
CA GLU A 169 -6.67 22.47 -34.38
C GLU A 169 -5.47 21.99 -35.20
N LEU A 170 -5.77 21.47 -36.40
CA LEU A 170 -4.90 21.11 -37.53
C LEU A 170 -4.31 19.69 -37.49
N LEU A 171 -5.03 18.69 -37.99
CA LEU A 171 -5.15 18.25 -39.41
C LEU A 171 -3.88 17.51 -39.92
N GLY A 172 -4.02 16.20 -40.13
CA GLY A 172 -3.35 15.50 -41.23
C GLY A 172 -2.22 14.52 -40.88
N THR A 173 -2.47 13.26 -41.26
CA THR A 173 -1.50 12.21 -41.69
C THR A 173 -0.51 11.67 -40.63
N LEU A 174 -0.76 10.53 -39.98
CA LEU A 174 -0.56 9.13 -40.43
C LEU A 174 0.87 8.80 -40.91
N ILE A 175 1.55 7.93 -40.15
CA ILE A 175 2.60 6.91 -40.43
C ILE A 175 3.05 6.47 -39.02
N GLU A 176 3.05 5.23 -38.55
CA GLU A 176 2.87 3.89 -39.11
C GLU A 176 2.40 2.95 -37.98
N VAL A 177 1.64 1.93 -38.39
CA VAL A 177 0.95 0.81 -37.68
C VAL A 177 1.23 0.60 -36.18
#